data_AF-A0A6I6ER63-F1
#
_entry.id   AF-A0A6I6ER63-F1
#
_cell.length_a   1.000
_cell.length_b   1.000
_cell.length_c   1.000
_cell.angle_alpha   90.00
_cell.angle_beta   90.00
_cell.angle_gamma   90.00
#
_symmetry.space_group_name_H-M   'P 1'
#
loop_
_entity.id
_entity.type
_entity.pdbx_description
1 polymer ?
#
loop_
_entity_poly.entity_id
_entity_poly.type
_entity_poly.pdbx_seq_one_letter_code
_entity_poly.pdbx_strand_id
1 'polypeptide(L)'
;MRDKEHLKKNYKSFAQFLSTVCARELEYFILDSKFTSAFNYRIKKMVDEVKKEGKEDIEFSVLFNTDGEIVLIDAEIIGNFISNNYVVYIQKFYKDAPLNKIIKEVINGSEKGRRDFITVSCSILYKTLEELYKDIKYKKETVVKYGISYGLQTYEGENLSIIVAILLMMEDVCEYLSINKSMLKDSINMIISSKRIR
;
A
#
# COMPACT_ATOMS: atom_id res chain seq x y z
N MET A 1 -11.17 0.50 -18.05
CA MET A 1 -9.71 0.75 -17.95
C MET A 1 -9.58 2.24 -17.72
N ARG A 2 -8.94 2.68 -16.63
CA ARG A 2 -8.64 4.12 -16.45
C ARG A 2 -7.55 4.48 -17.46
N ASP A 3 -7.47 5.74 -17.91
CA ASP A 3 -6.43 6.21 -18.81
C ASP A 3 -5.06 5.96 -18.15
N LYS A 4 -4.09 5.29 -18.80
CA LYS A 4 -2.90 4.72 -18.13
C LYS A 4 -1.55 5.15 -18.71
N GLU A 5 -1.53 6.05 -19.69
CA GLU A 5 -0.30 6.46 -20.39
C GLU A 5 0.66 7.32 -19.55
N HIS A 6 0.28 7.77 -18.36
CA HIS A 6 1.02 8.79 -17.58
C HIS A 6 1.98 8.25 -16.51
N LEU A 7 2.03 6.94 -16.25
CA LEU A 7 2.71 6.40 -15.06
C LEU A 7 4.25 6.43 -15.10
N LYS A 8 4.89 6.45 -16.29
CA LYS A 8 6.36 6.41 -16.39
C LYS A 8 7.07 7.76 -16.52
N LYS A 9 6.36 8.83 -16.89
CA LYS A 9 6.98 10.13 -17.22
C LYS A 9 6.92 11.20 -16.13
N ASN A 10 6.12 10.99 -15.07
CA ASN A 10 5.76 12.07 -14.14
C ASN A 10 6.36 11.97 -12.73
N TYR A 11 7.06 10.89 -12.37
CA TYR A 11 7.56 10.68 -11.01
C TYR A 11 9.09 10.75 -10.93
N LYS A 12 9.63 11.44 -9.92
CA LYS A 12 11.08 11.62 -9.72
C LYS A 12 11.76 10.36 -9.18
N SER A 13 11.01 9.48 -8.51
CA SER A 13 11.51 8.22 -7.94
C SER A 13 10.40 7.17 -7.80
N PHE A 14 10.78 5.90 -7.65
CA PHE A 14 9.83 4.82 -7.37
C PHE A 14 9.10 5.03 -6.04
N ALA A 15 9.77 5.57 -5.01
CA ALA A 15 9.16 5.88 -3.72
C ALA A 15 8.06 6.96 -3.86
N GLN A 16 8.33 8.03 -4.63
CA GLN A 16 7.32 9.05 -4.89
C GLN A 16 6.12 8.47 -5.63
N PHE A 17 6.38 7.66 -6.67
CA PHE A 17 5.34 6.94 -7.40
C PHE A 17 4.49 6.06 -6.46
N LEU A 18 5.15 5.26 -5.61
CA LEU A 18 4.47 4.36 -4.69
C LEU A 18 3.60 5.14 -3.69
N SER A 19 4.12 6.22 -3.11
CA SER A 19 3.35 7.09 -2.20
C SER A 19 2.06 7.59 -2.86
N THR A 20 2.18 8.14 -4.08
CA THR A 20 1.01 8.65 -4.83
C THR A 20 0.01 7.55 -5.16
N VAL A 21 0.46 6.38 -5.61
CA VAL A 21 -0.42 5.24 -5.90
C VAL A 21 -1.14 4.76 -4.64
N CYS A 22 -0.41 4.61 -3.54
CA CYS A 22 -1.00 4.19 -2.26
C CYS A 22 -2.06 5.17 -1.79
N ALA A 23 -1.77 6.48 -1.79
CA ALA A 23 -2.74 7.51 -1.44
C ALA A 23 -4.00 7.43 -2.32
N ARG A 24 -3.82 7.45 -3.64
CA ARG A 24 -4.90 7.45 -4.63
C ARG A 24 -5.79 6.20 -4.54
N GLU A 25 -5.19 5.02 -4.49
CA GLU A 25 -5.97 3.77 -4.49
C GLU A 25 -6.68 3.54 -3.16
N LEU A 26 -6.08 3.93 -2.03
CA LEU A 26 -6.74 3.85 -0.73
C LEU A 26 -7.87 4.87 -0.60
N GLU A 27 -7.66 6.13 -0.99
CA GLU A 27 -8.72 7.16 -1.01
C GLU A 27 -9.88 6.76 -1.93
N TYR A 28 -9.58 6.13 -3.07
CA TYR A 28 -10.62 5.60 -3.94
C TYR A 28 -11.39 4.44 -3.29
N PHE A 29 -10.72 3.54 -2.58
CA PHE A 29 -11.30 2.27 -2.14
C PHE A 29 -11.98 2.34 -0.76
N ILE A 30 -11.37 3.07 0.17
CA ILE A 30 -11.78 3.20 1.57
C ILE A 30 -12.80 4.33 1.68
N LEU A 31 -13.96 4.03 2.25
CA LEU A 31 -15.02 5.01 2.51
C LEU A 31 -14.89 5.62 3.90
N ASP A 32 -14.41 4.82 4.86
CA ASP A 32 -14.24 5.17 6.28
C ASP A 32 -13.31 4.12 6.90
N SER A 33 -12.56 4.49 7.94
CA SER A 33 -11.58 3.59 8.55
C SER A 33 -11.32 3.93 10.01
N LYS A 34 -11.01 2.90 10.80
CA LYS A 34 -10.45 3.04 12.14
C LYS A 34 -8.99 2.65 12.11
N PHE A 35 -8.14 3.53 12.63
CA PHE A 35 -6.72 3.27 12.75
C PHE A 35 -6.38 2.46 14.01
N THR A 36 -5.23 1.80 13.99
CA THR A 36 -4.72 1.12 15.19
C THR A 36 -4.33 2.13 16.26
N SER A 37 -4.38 1.73 17.54
CA SER A 37 -3.94 2.58 18.65
C SER A 37 -2.47 2.99 18.54
N ALA A 38 -1.62 2.08 18.02
CA ALA A 38 -0.21 2.37 17.77
C ALA A 38 -0.03 3.45 16.70
N PHE A 39 -0.80 3.39 15.61
CA PHE A 39 -0.75 4.41 14.56
C PHE A 39 -1.30 5.75 15.05
N ASN A 40 -2.45 5.77 15.73
CA ASN A 40 -3.02 6.96 16.35
C ASN A 40 -1.98 7.67 17.25
N TYR A 41 -1.35 6.91 18.15
CA TYR A 41 -0.30 7.45 19.03
C TYR A 41 0.88 8.03 18.26
N ARG A 42 1.36 7.29 17.24
CA ARG A 42 2.52 7.70 16.44
C ARG A 42 2.27 9.01 15.68
N ILE A 43 1.11 9.16 15.03
CA ILE A 43 0.76 10.39 14.31
C ILE A 43 0.53 11.55 15.28
N LYS A 44 -0.19 11.32 16.39
CA LYS A 44 -0.40 12.34 17.42
C LYS A 44 0.92 12.89 17.94
N LYS A 45 1.87 12.01 18.27
CA LYS A 45 3.21 12.41 18.72
C LYS A 45 3.94 13.25 17.67
N MET A 46 3.91 12.86 16.39
CA MET A 46 4.51 13.65 15.32
C MET A 46 3.86 15.03 15.18
N VAL A 47 2.53 15.10 15.23
CA VAL A 47 1.81 16.39 15.17
C VAL A 47 2.19 17.28 16.36
N ASP A 48 2.25 16.73 17.58
CA ASP A 48 2.64 17.46 18.79
C ASP A 48 4.10 17.95 18.72
N GLU A 49 5.01 17.15 18.16
CA GLU A 49 6.41 17.53 17.94
C GLU A 49 6.52 18.70 16.97
N VAL A 50 5.82 18.65 15.83
CA VAL A 50 5.92 19.73 14.84
C VAL A 50 5.19 21.01 15.29
N LYS A 51 4.11 20.90 16.07
CA LYS A 51 3.49 22.06 16.72
C LYS A 51 4.46 22.77 17.66
N LYS A 52 5.27 22.03 18.41
CA LYS A 52 6.33 22.61 19.29
C LYS A 52 7.42 23.33 18.51
N GLU A 53 7.62 23.01 17.24
CA GLU A 53 8.55 23.70 16.33
C GLU A 53 7.96 24.98 15.71
N GLY A 54 6.76 25.41 16.12
CA GLY A 54 6.13 26.65 15.67
C GLY A 54 5.46 26.57 14.29
N LYS A 55 5.16 25.36 13.81
CA LYS A 55 4.43 25.11 12.56
C LYS A 55 2.99 24.72 12.87
N GLU A 56 2.15 25.73 13.11
CA GLU A 56 0.75 25.54 13.55
C GLU A 56 -0.19 25.05 12.43
N ASP A 57 0.14 25.26 11.15
CA ASP A 57 -0.71 24.91 9.98
C ASP A 57 -0.94 23.40 9.75
N ILE A 58 -0.40 22.52 10.60
CA ILE A 58 -0.56 21.06 10.49
C ILE A 58 -1.98 20.59 10.85
N GLU A 59 -2.75 21.43 11.56
CA GLU A 59 -4.14 21.09 11.93
C GLU A 59 -5.03 20.81 10.72
N PHE A 60 -4.67 21.25 9.51
CA PHE A 60 -5.44 20.98 8.29
C PHE A 60 -5.21 19.59 7.68
N SER A 61 -4.15 18.87 8.07
CA SER A 61 -3.80 17.57 7.47
C SER A 61 -4.21 16.37 8.31
N VAL A 62 -4.42 16.53 9.62
CA VAL A 62 -4.89 15.47 10.53
C VAL A 62 -5.80 16.05 11.61
N LEU A 63 -6.99 15.47 11.77
CA LEU A 63 -7.94 15.78 12.84
C LEU A 63 -8.11 14.59 13.77
N PHE A 64 -8.14 14.88 15.06
CA PHE A 64 -8.35 13.89 16.12
C PHE A 64 -9.66 14.16 16.86
N ASN A 65 -10.33 13.11 17.35
CA ASN A 65 -11.43 13.25 18.30
C ASN A 65 -10.91 13.56 19.71
N THR A 66 -11.83 13.71 20.67
CA THR A 66 -11.52 13.96 22.09
C THR A 66 -10.70 12.84 22.73
N ASP A 67 -10.79 11.62 22.19
CA ASP A 67 -10.06 10.44 22.69
C ASP A 67 -8.66 10.33 22.06
N GLY A 68 -8.30 11.24 21.15
CA GLY A 68 -7.02 11.25 20.45
C GLY A 68 -6.94 10.22 19.31
N GLU A 69 -8.06 9.70 18.83
CA GLU A 69 -8.12 8.87 17.63
C GLU A 69 -8.24 9.75 16.38
N ILE A 70 -7.56 9.36 15.31
CA ILE A 70 -7.65 10.05 14.02
C ILE A 70 -9.07 9.90 13.47
N VAL A 71 -9.71 11.04 13.20
CA VAL A 71 -11.04 11.12 12.54
C VAL A 71 -10.88 11.42 11.06
N LEU A 72 -9.89 12.26 10.72
CA LEU A 72 -9.58 12.63 9.35
C LEU A 72 -8.08 12.73 9.19
N ILE A 73 -7.56 12.23 8.07
CA ILE A 73 -6.15 12.28 7.73
C ILE A 73 -6.01 12.40 6.23
N ASP A 74 -5.13 13.28 5.79
CA ASP A 74 -4.79 13.42 4.39
C ASP A 74 -4.23 12.09 3.83
N ALA A 75 -4.77 11.65 2.70
CA ALA A 75 -4.33 10.44 2.02
C ALA A 75 -2.84 10.48 1.66
N GLU A 76 -2.26 11.67 1.43
CA GLU A 76 -0.83 11.83 1.20
C GLU A 76 0.02 11.40 2.41
N ILE A 77 -0.46 11.63 3.64
CA ILE A 77 0.24 11.19 4.86
C ILE A 77 0.27 9.65 4.90
N ILE A 78 -0.86 9.01 4.59
CA ILE A 78 -0.96 7.54 4.52
C ILE A 78 -0.06 6.99 3.40
N GLY A 79 -0.12 7.57 2.21
CA GLY A 79 0.73 7.18 1.07
C GLY A 79 2.22 7.28 1.39
N ASN A 80 2.65 8.38 2.01
CA ASN A 80 4.03 8.59 2.42
C ASN A 80 4.45 7.59 3.50
N PHE A 81 3.59 7.32 4.49
CA PHE A 81 3.84 6.31 5.50
C PHE A 81 4.07 4.92 4.88
N ILE A 82 3.18 4.51 3.97
CA ILE A 82 3.28 3.21 3.31
C ILE A 82 4.55 3.13 2.47
N SER A 83 4.84 4.16 1.67
CA SER A 83 6.06 4.19 0.86
C SER A 83 7.32 4.12 1.72
N ASN A 84 7.38 4.88 2.82
CA ASN A 84 8.55 4.87 3.70
C ASN A 84 8.77 3.49 4.34
N ASN A 85 7.71 2.89 4.89
CA ASN A 85 7.78 1.53 5.42
C ASN A 85 8.19 0.54 4.32
N TYR A 86 7.61 0.66 3.13
CA TYR A 86 7.92 -0.21 2.01
C TYR A 86 9.40 -0.15 1.64
N VAL A 87 9.96 1.06 1.50
CA VAL A 87 11.37 1.27 1.17
C VAL A 87 12.27 0.62 2.22
N VAL A 88 12.02 0.84 3.50
CA VAL A 88 12.80 0.22 4.59
C VAL A 88 12.76 -1.31 4.50
N TYR A 89 11.57 -1.90 4.36
CA TYR A 89 11.42 -3.35 4.37
C TYR A 89 11.92 -4.02 3.09
N ILE A 90 11.71 -3.43 1.92
CA ILE A 90 12.18 -4.01 0.65
C ILE A 90 13.70 -3.97 0.58
N GLN A 91 14.34 -2.88 1.02
CA GLN A 91 15.80 -2.79 1.03
C GLN A 91 16.39 -3.82 1.98
N LYS A 92 15.82 -3.96 3.19
CA LYS A 92 16.24 -5.00 4.14
C LYS A 92 16.13 -6.41 3.57
N PHE A 93 15.04 -6.71 2.85
CA PHE A 93 14.88 -8.01 2.18
C PHE A 93 15.98 -8.27 1.14
N TYR A 94 16.35 -7.24 0.36
CA TYR A 94 17.40 -7.30 -0.65
C TYR A 94 18.79 -6.92 -0.10
N LYS A 95 19.08 -7.26 1.17
CA LYS A 95 20.40 -7.07 1.81
C LYS A 95 20.91 -5.63 1.74
N ASP A 96 20.03 -4.69 2.08
CA ASP A 96 20.28 -3.24 2.12
C ASP A 96 20.66 -2.64 0.76
N ALA A 97 20.33 -3.32 -0.34
CA ALA A 97 20.51 -2.78 -1.68
C ALA A 97 19.73 -1.45 -1.84
N PRO A 98 20.28 -0.43 -2.52
CA PRO A 98 19.55 0.79 -2.83
C PRO A 98 18.27 0.49 -3.63
N LEU A 99 17.15 1.15 -3.29
CA LEU A 99 15.87 0.94 -3.96
C LEU A 99 15.97 0.99 -5.49
N ASN A 100 16.67 1.99 -6.04
CA ASN A 100 16.86 2.12 -7.49
C ASN A 100 17.60 0.93 -8.11
N LYS A 101 18.50 0.27 -7.37
CA LYS A 101 19.18 -0.94 -7.83
C LYS A 101 18.21 -2.12 -7.87
N ILE A 102 17.43 -2.32 -6.79
CA ILE A 102 16.40 -3.37 -6.72
C ILE A 102 15.42 -3.22 -7.90
N ILE A 103 14.91 -2.00 -8.12
CA ILE A 103 13.97 -1.73 -9.21
C ILE A 103 14.59 -2.02 -10.59
N LYS A 104 15.85 -1.63 -10.83
CA LYS A 104 16.54 -1.96 -12.09
C LYS A 104 16.73 -3.46 -12.28
N GLU A 105 17.04 -4.19 -11.21
CA GLU A 105 17.19 -5.65 -11.24
C GLU A 105 15.85 -6.35 -11.50
N VAL A 106 14.74 -5.83 -10.99
CA VAL A 106 13.39 -6.36 -11.26
C VAL A 106 12.99 -6.14 -12.73
N ILE A 107 13.25 -4.94 -13.25
CA ILE A 107 12.95 -4.59 -14.65
C ILE A 107 13.76 -5.47 -15.61
N ASN A 108 15.06 -5.65 -15.37
CA ASN A 108 15.96 -6.39 -16.27
C ASN A 108 16.10 -7.89 -15.92
N GLY A 109 15.47 -8.32 -14.82
CA GLY A 109 15.66 -9.62 -14.22
C GLY A 109 14.82 -10.73 -14.86
N SER A 110 15.02 -11.93 -14.32
CA SER A 110 14.28 -13.12 -14.72
C SER A 110 12.82 -13.08 -14.26
N GLU A 111 11.99 -13.93 -14.86
CA GLU A 111 10.61 -14.13 -14.44
C GLU A 111 10.49 -14.50 -12.96
N LYS A 112 11.39 -15.38 -12.49
CA LYS A 112 11.48 -15.76 -11.07
C LYS A 112 11.75 -14.54 -10.18
N GLY A 113 12.73 -13.71 -10.53
CA GLY A 113 13.05 -12.51 -9.74
C GLY A 113 11.88 -11.52 -9.64
N ARG A 114 11.09 -11.40 -10.71
CA ARG A 114 9.86 -10.59 -10.71
C ARG A 114 8.76 -11.19 -9.82
N ARG A 115 8.54 -12.51 -9.87
CA ARG A 115 7.59 -13.20 -8.99
C ARG A 115 7.97 -13.09 -7.51
N ASP A 116 9.26 -13.22 -7.20
CA ASP A 116 9.80 -13.04 -5.87
C ASP A 116 9.55 -11.60 -5.40
N PHE A 117 9.83 -10.60 -6.24
CA PHE A 117 9.55 -9.19 -5.95
C PHE A 117 8.07 -8.92 -5.66
N ILE A 118 7.15 -9.44 -6.49
CA ILE A 118 5.70 -9.30 -6.28
C ILE A 118 5.30 -9.86 -4.92
N THR A 119 5.78 -11.07 -4.61
CA THR A 119 5.43 -11.77 -3.37
C THR A 119 5.88 -10.99 -2.14
N VAL A 120 7.13 -10.54 -2.15
CA VAL A 120 7.70 -9.74 -1.06
C VAL A 120 6.97 -8.41 -0.93
N SER A 121 6.66 -7.76 -2.06
CA SER A 121 5.93 -6.50 -2.07
C SER A 121 4.54 -6.65 -1.45
N CYS A 122 3.78 -7.68 -1.84
CA CYS A 122 2.48 -7.97 -1.25
C CYS A 122 2.58 -8.22 0.26
N SER A 123 3.58 -8.98 0.72
CA SER A 123 3.78 -9.23 2.16
C SER A 123 4.12 -7.96 2.94
N ILE A 124 4.92 -7.07 2.38
CA ILE A 124 5.27 -5.79 3.01
C ILE A 124 4.04 -4.89 3.09
N LEU A 125 3.29 -4.76 1.99
CA LEU A 125 2.08 -3.94 1.95
C LEU A 125 1.02 -4.48 2.91
N TYR A 126 0.86 -5.80 2.99
CA TYR A 126 -0.06 -6.45 3.93
C TYR A 126 0.23 -6.07 5.38
N LYS A 127 1.47 -6.29 5.84
CA LYS A 127 1.88 -5.94 7.20
C LYS A 127 1.72 -4.44 7.48
N THR A 128 2.05 -3.61 6.49
CA THR A 128 1.93 -2.16 6.62
C THR A 128 0.47 -1.72 6.78
N LEU A 129 -0.46 -2.35 6.04
CA LEU A 129 -1.89 -2.05 6.18
C LEU A 129 -2.47 -2.58 7.50
N GLU A 130 -2.01 -3.72 8.01
CA GLU A 130 -2.38 -4.20 9.35
C GLU A 130 -1.86 -3.29 10.47
N GLU A 131 -0.66 -2.72 10.32
CA GLU A 131 -0.13 -1.73 11.26
C GLU A 131 -0.96 -0.44 11.25
N LEU A 132 -1.53 -0.08 10.10
CA LEU A 132 -2.33 1.14 9.92
C LEU A 132 -3.76 0.97 10.43
N TYR A 133 -4.46 -0.05 9.95
CA TYR A 133 -5.91 -0.14 10.06
C TYR A 133 -6.35 -1.22 11.03
N LYS A 134 -7.23 -0.83 11.96
CA LYS A 134 -7.99 -1.75 12.80
C LYS A 134 -9.25 -2.24 12.08
N ASP A 135 -9.92 -1.35 11.35
CA ASP A 135 -11.15 -1.64 10.61
C ASP A 135 -11.27 -0.72 9.38
N ILE A 136 -11.87 -1.21 8.31
CA ILE A 136 -12.00 -0.49 7.04
C ILE A 136 -13.42 -0.73 6.49
N LYS A 137 -14.16 0.35 6.25
CA LYS A 137 -15.34 0.33 5.37
C LYS A 137 -14.91 0.69 3.96
N TYR A 138 -15.38 -0.07 2.99
CA TYR A 138 -14.87 -0.02 1.62
C TYR A 138 -15.98 -0.12 0.57
N LYS A 139 -15.64 0.22 -0.67
CA LYS A 139 -16.50 0.05 -1.86
C LYS A 139 -16.70 -1.43 -2.20
N LYS A 140 -17.88 -1.96 -1.87
CA LYS A 140 -18.21 -3.39 -2.03
C LYS A 140 -18.13 -3.86 -3.49
N GLU A 141 -18.54 -3.03 -4.43
CA GLU A 141 -18.46 -3.29 -5.86
C GLU A 141 -17.02 -3.55 -6.34
N THR A 142 -16.05 -2.85 -5.73
CA THR A 142 -14.62 -3.06 -6.02
C THR A 142 -14.18 -4.43 -5.53
N VAL A 143 -14.57 -4.83 -4.31
CA VAL A 143 -14.26 -6.16 -3.78
C VAL A 143 -14.88 -7.26 -4.63
N VAL A 144 -16.14 -7.13 -5.04
CA VAL A 144 -16.80 -8.12 -5.93
C VAL A 144 -16.04 -8.24 -7.25
N LYS A 145 -15.71 -7.11 -7.88
CA LYS A 145 -14.98 -7.09 -9.15
C LYS A 145 -13.61 -7.74 -9.05
N TYR A 146 -12.83 -7.41 -8.01
CA TYR A 146 -11.51 -8.00 -7.81
C TYR A 146 -11.60 -9.46 -7.38
N GLY A 147 -12.62 -9.83 -6.59
CA GLY A 147 -12.91 -11.19 -6.21
C GLY A 147 -13.16 -12.09 -7.42
N ILE A 148 -13.91 -11.62 -8.41
CA ILE A 148 -14.09 -12.35 -9.68
C ILE A 148 -12.79 -12.40 -10.49
N SER A 149 -12.11 -11.25 -10.63
CA SER A 149 -10.93 -11.13 -11.51
C SER A 149 -9.75 -11.99 -11.04
N TYR A 150 -9.59 -12.12 -9.72
CA TYR A 150 -8.50 -12.84 -9.07
C TYR A 150 -8.92 -14.20 -8.49
N GLY A 151 -10.20 -14.58 -8.57
CA GLY A 151 -10.68 -15.87 -8.07
C GLY A 151 -10.75 -15.94 -6.53
N LEU A 152 -11.04 -14.83 -5.87
CA LEU A 152 -11.16 -14.72 -4.41
C LEU A 152 -12.57 -15.01 -3.88
N GLN A 153 -13.46 -15.54 -4.72
CA GLN A 153 -14.87 -15.76 -4.35
C GLN A 153 -15.03 -16.78 -3.22
N THR A 154 -14.07 -17.70 -3.10
CA THR A 154 -14.02 -18.74 -2.06
C THR A 154 -13.03 -18.38 -0.94
N TYR A 155 -12.52 -17.15 -0.90
CA TYR A 155 -11.63 -16.71 0.16
C TYR A 155 -12.43 -16.42 1.42
N GLU A 156 -12.19 -17.20 2.47
CA GLU A 156 -12.90 -17.08 3.76
C GLU A 156 -12.15 -16.22 4.79
N GLY A 157 -11.02 -15.60 4.43
CA GLY A 157 -10.26 -14.76 5.35
C GLY A 157 -10.92 -13.41 5.59
N GLU A 158 -10.85 -12.92 6.82
CA GLU A 158 -11.46 -11.66 7.26
C GLU A 158 -10.77 -10.41 6.66
N ASN A 159 -9.54 -10.58 6.15
CA ASN A 159 -8.68 -9.54 5.59
C ASN A 159 -8.88 -9.31 4.06
N LEU A 160 -10.02 -9.74 3.49
CA LEU A 160 -10.28 -9.60 2.05
C LEU A 160 -10.18 -8.14 1.57
N SER A 161 -10.60 -7.17 2.39
CA SER A 161 -10.48 -5.75 2.11
C SER A 161 -9.03 -5.30 1.95
N ILE A 162 -8.14 -5.75 2.85
CA ILE A 162 -6.69 -5.50 2.80
C ILE A 162 -6.10 -6.12 1.53
N ILE A 163 -6.48 -7.36 1.19
CA ILE A 163 -6.01 -8.03 -0.03
C ILE A 163 -6.42 -7.23 -1.27
N VAL A 164 -7.67 -6.75 -1.35
CA VAL A 164 -8.14 -5.95 -2.48
C VAL A 164 -7.41 -4.60 -2.56
N ALA A 165 -7.14 -3.95 -1.43
CA ALA A 165 -6.31 -2.74 -1.38
C ALA A 165 -4.90 -2.99 -1.93
N ILE A 166 -4.27 -4.10 -1.55
CA ILE A 166 -2.96 -4.52 -2.07
C ILE A 166 -3.03 -4.76 -3.57
N LEU A 167 -4.06 -5.44 -4.05
CA LEU A 167 -4.24 -5.71 -5.48
C LEU A 167 -4.34 -4.43 -6.30
N LEU A 168 -5.10 -3.43 -5.82
CA LEU A 168 -5.21 -2.12 -6.46
C LEU A 168 -3.82 -1.48 -6.61
N MET A 169 -3.07 -1.39 -5.51
CA MET A 169 -1.71 -0.80 -5.52
C MET A 169 -0.73 -1.61 -6.39
N MET A 170 -0.79 -2.95 -6.31
CA MET A 170 0.13 -3.83 -7.02
C MET A 170 -0.14 -3.90 -8.53
N GLU A 171 -1.38 -3.67 -8.98
CA GLU A 171 -1.66 -3.52 -10.42
C GLU A 171 -0.89 -2.34 -11.01
N ASP A 172 -0.90 -1.18 -10.32
CA ASP A 172 -0.14 0.01 -10.75
C ASP A 172 1.37 -0.22 -10.66
N VAL A 173 1.87 -0.85 -9.57
CA VAL A 173 3.29 -1.18 -9.43
C VAL A 173 3.77 -2.11 -10.53
N CYS A 174 3.01 -3.16 -10.83
CA CYS A 174 3.37 -4.10 -11.90
C CYS A 174 3.41 -3.38 -13.25
N GLU A 175 2.44 -2.51 -13.52
CA GLU A 175 2.39 -1.73 -14.74
C GLU A 175 3.58 -0.77 -14.87
N TYR A 176 3.91 -0.03 -13.80
CA TYR A 176 5.08 0.85 -13.74
C TYR A 176 6.38 0.08 -14.07
N LEU A 177 6.50 -1.15 -13.57
CA LEU A 177 7.67 -2.02 -13.78
C LEU A 177 7.58 -2.88 -15.04
N SER A 178 6.50 -2.78 -15.81
CA SER A 178 6.22 -3.62 -16.99
C SER A 178 6.24 -5.12 -16.70
N ILE A 179 5.73 -5.49 -15.53
CA ILE A 179 5.45 -6.86 -15.10
C ILE A 179 4.07 -7.26 -15.63
N ASN A 180 3.96 -8.44 -16.25
CA ASN A 180 2.70 -8.92 -16.81
C ASN A 180 1.64 -9.11 -15.71
N LYS A 181 0.42 -8.63 -15.94
CA LYS A 181 -0.73 -8.81 -15.04
C LYS A 181 -1.03 -10.27 -14.71
N SER A 182 -0.79 -11.20 -15.64
CA SER A 182 -0.93 -12.64 -15.35
C SER A 182 0.01 -13.10 -14.24
N MET A 183 1.23 -12.57 -14.18
CA MET A 183 2.21 -12.89 -13.15
C MET A 183 1.76 -12.42 -11.76
N LEU A 184 1.13 -11.24 -11.68
CA LEU A 184 0.53 -10.75 -10.44
C LEU A 184 -0.59 -11.70 -9.98
N LYS A 185 -1.51 -12.06 -10.88
CA LYS A 185 -2.61 -12.97 -10.58
C LYS A 185 -2.11 -14.33 -10.07
N ASP A 186 -1.15 -14.93 -10.76
CA ASP A 186 -0.55 -16.20 -10.34
C ASP A 186 0.10 -16.09 -8.95
N SER A 187 0.86 -15.02 -8.72
CA SER A 187 1.58 -14.81 -7.45
C SER A 187 0.61 -14.65 -6.28
N ILE A 188 -0.49 -13.91 -6.48
CA ILE A 188 -1.54 -13.74 -5.46
C ILE A 188 -2.20 -15.08 -5.14
N ASN A 189 -2.54 -15.87 -6.15
CA ASN A 189 -3.12 -17.20 -5.95
C ASN A 189 -2.18 -18.13 -5.18
N MET A 190 -0.86 -18.06 -5.45
CA MET A 190 0.15 -18.79 -4.69
C MET A 190 0.25 -18.32 -3.24
N ILE A 191 0.19 -17.00 -2.99
CA ILE A 191 0.26 -16.44 -1.63
C ILE A 191 -0.95 -16.86 -0.78
N ILE A 192 -2.14 -16.82 -1.39
CA ILE A 192 -3.40 -17.18 -0.74
C ILE A 192 -3.44 -18.69 -0.47
N SER A 193 -3.13 -19.53 -1.46
CA SER A 193 -3.12 -20.99 -1.29
C SER A 193 -2.06 -21.47 -0.29
N SER A 194 -0.93 -20.77 -0.16
CA SER A 194 0.13 -21.10 0.79
C SER A 194 -0.11 -20.58 2.22
N LYS A 195 -1.25 -19.93 2.51
CA LYS A 195 -1.59 -19.33 3.82
C LYS A 195 -0.55 -18.31 4.31
N ARG A 196 0.24 -17.71 3.42
CA ARG A 196 1.24 -16.69 3.77
C ARG A 196 0.61 -15.33 4.11
N ILE A 197 -0.66 -15.15 3.77
CA ILE A 197 -1.52 -14.06 4.20
C ILE A 197 -2.71 -14.73 4.92
N ARG A 198 -2.64 -14.77 6.25
CA ARG A 198 -3.70 -15.18 7.18
C ARG A 198 -3.69 -14.22 8.35
#